data_AF-A0A1A8G5Y6-F1
#
_entry.id   AF-A0A1A8G5Y6-F1
#
_cell.length_a   1.000
_cell.length_b   1.000
_cell.length_c   1.000
_cell.angle_alpha   90.00
_cell.angle_beta   90.00
_cell.angle_gamma   90.00
#
_symmetry.space_group_name_H-M   'P 1'
#
loop_
_entity.id
_entity.type
_entity.pdbx_description
1 polymer ?
#
loop_
_entity_poly.entity_id
_entity_poly.type
_entity_poly.pdbx_seq_one_letter_code
_entity_poly.pdbx_strand_id
1 'polypeptide(L)' 'APGLCPDWQTWDPSQPVENAREAMQQADDWLGVPQVIAPEEIVDPNVDEHSVMTYLSQFPKAKLKPGAPL' A
#
# COMPACT_ATOMS: atom_id res chain seq x y z
N ALA A 1 -8.92 -3.54 2.67
CA ALA A 1 -10.35 -3.68 3.05
C ALA A 1 -10.96 -2.29 3.12
N PRO A 2 -12.27 -2.10 2.83
CA PRO A 2 -12.92 -0.80 3.01
C PRO A 2 -12.75 -0.33 4.46
N GLY A 3 -12.25 0.90 4.67
CA GLY A 3 -12.02 1.49 6.01
C GLY A 3 -10.54 1.75 6.36
N LEU A 4 -9.58 1.01 5.79
CA LEU A 4 -8.15 1.20 6.12
C LEU A 4 -7.53 2.48 5.53
N CYS A 5 -8.05 2.95 4.41
CA CYS A 5 -7.73 4.24 3.82
C CYS A 5 -9.08 4.84 3.40
N PRO A 6 -9.83 5.48 4.31
CA PRO A 6 -11.20 5.93 4.04
C PRO A 6 -11.24 7.22 3.21
N ASP A 7 -10.19 8.01 3.30
CA ASP A 7 -10.03 9.36 2.76
C ASP A 7 -9.02 9.44 1.61
N TRP A 8 -8.63 8.29 1.04
CA TRP A 8 -7.67 8.20 -0.08
C TRP A 8 -8.03 9.08 -1.28
N GLN A 9 -9.32 9.36 -1.49
CA GLN A 9 -9.81 10.24 -2.57
C GLN A 9 -9.51 11.72 -2.33
N THR A 10 -9.21 12.10 -1.09
CA THR A 10 -8.93 13.47 -0.66
C THR A 10 -7.43 13.74 -0.50
N TRP A 11 -6.60 12.71 -0.62
CA TRP A 11 -5.15 12.81 -0.54
C TRP A 11 -4.59 13.69 -1.66
N ASP A 12 -3.50 14.39 -1.35
CA ASP A 12 -2.84 15.28 -2.31
C ASP A 12 -2.08 14.46 -3.36
N PRO A 13 -2.45 14.50 -4.66
CA PRO A 13 -1.76 13.75 -5.69
C PRO A 13 -0.33 14.24 -5.93
N SER A 14 0.04 15.43 -5.44
CA SER A 14 1.41 15.94 -5.48
C SER A 14 2.33 15.35 -4.41
N GLN A 15 1.79 14.53 -3.49
CA GLN A 15 2.53 13.84 -2.43
C GLN A 15 2.50 12.31 -2.60
N PRO A 16 2.97 11.76 -3.74
CA PRO A 16 2.82 10.35 -4.06
C PRO A 16 3.54 9.43 -3.07
N VAL A 17 4.72 9.83 -2.57
CA VAL A 17 5.50 9.04 -1.60
C VAL A 17 4.75 8.89 -0.28
N GLU A 18 4.15 9.97 0.23
CA GLU A 18 3.39 9.92 1.49
C GLU A 18 2.13 9.08 1.35
N ASN A 19 1.40 9.26 0.23
CA ASN A 19 0.23 8.46 -0.09
C ASN A 19 0.58 6.96 -0.18
N ALA A 20 1.68 6.62 -0.86
CA ALA A 20 2.15 5.25 -0.95
C ALA A 20 2.58 4.72 0.43
N ARG A 21 3.33 5.50 1.21
CA ARG A 21 3.79 5.12 2.55
C ARG A 21 2.61 4.79 3.45
N GLU A 22 1.59 5.65 3.48
CA GLU A 22 0.41 5.44 4.32
C GLU A 22 -0.36 4.17 3.91
N ALA A 23 -0.64 4.01 2.61
CA ALA A 23 -1.35 2.84 2.10
C ALA A 23 -0.58 1.52 2.34
N MET A 24 0.73 1.53 2.10
CA MET A 24 1.59 0.37 2.25
C MET A 24 1.80 -0.01 3.71
N GLN A 25 1.92 0.98 4.60
CA GLN A 25 2.01 0.74 6.04
C GLN A 25 0.72 0.12 6.59
N GLN A 26 -0.44 0.64 6.19
CA GLN A 26 -1.73 0.08 6.56
C GLN A 26 -1.91 -1.35 6.02
N ALA A 27 -1.39 -1.64 4.82
CA ALA A 27 -1.40 -2.99 4.27
C ALA A 27 -0.50 -3.97 5.05
N ASP A 28 0.66 -3.52 5.52
CA ASP A 28 1.52 -4.34 6.37
C ASP A 28 0.87 -4.60 7.74
N ASP A 29 0.48 -3.52 8.41
CA ASP A 29 -0.04 -3.54 9.77
C ASP A 29 -1.35 -4.33 9.86
N TRP A 30 -2.25 -4.17 8.90
CA TRP A 30 -3.61 -4.70 9.00
C TRP A 30 -3.94 -5.78 7.99
N LEU A 31 -3.24 -5.89 6.87
CA LEU A 31 -3.48 -6.94 5.86
C LEU A 31 -2.37 -8.00 5.83
N GLY A 32 -1.27 -7.77 6.56
CA GLY A 32 -0.11 -8.66 6.59
C GLY A 32 0.62 -8.71 5.24
N VAL A 33 0.59 -7.60 4.50
CA VAL A 33 1.28 -7.45 3.21
C VAL A 33 2.64 -6.79 3.45
N PRO A 34 3.75 -7.54 3.45
CA PRO A 34 5.06 -6.97 3.70
C PRO A 34 5.50 -6.06 2.56
N GLN A 35 6.15 -4.95 2.92
CA GLN A 35 6.71 -3.95 2.01
C GLN A 35 8.01 -4.47 1.38
N VAL A 36 7.90 -5.33 0.36
CA VAL A 36 9.04 -5.86 -0.41
C VAL A 36 9.60 -4.86 -1.43
N ILE A 37 8.93 -3.72 -1.60
CA ILE A 37 9.32 -2.55 -2.40
C ILE A 37 9.11 -1.32 -1.50
N ALA A 38 9.97 -0.31 -1.61
CA ALA A 38 9.80 0.91 -0.83
C ALA A 38 8.71 1.83 -1.42
N PRO A 39 8.06 2.69 -0.60
CA PRO A 39 7.12 3.71 -1.09
C PRO A 39 7.72 4.67 -2.11
N GLU A 40 8.99 5.02 -1.98
CA GLU A 40 9.72 5.88 -2.92
C GLU A 40 9.94 5.17 -4.26
N GLU A 41 10.16 3.85 -4.24
CA GLU A 41 10.39 3.04 -5.43
C GLU A 41 9.08 2.78 -6.19
N ILE A 42 7.99 2.45 -5.50
CA ILE A 42 6.71 2.10 -6.16
C ILE A 42 6.08 3.28 -6.91
N VAL A 43 6.40 4.52 -6.50
CA VAL A 43 5.91 5.75 -7.14
C VAL A 43 6.90 6.33 -8.15
N ASP A 44 8.09 5.74 -8.28
CA ASP A 44 9.07 6.19 -9.27
C ASP A 44 8.51 5.92 -10.68
N PRO A 45 8.48 6.91 -11.59
CA PRO A 45 8.03 6.71 -12.96
C PRO A 45 8.88 5.71 -13.77
N ASN A 46 10.08 5.38 -13.30
CA ASN A 46 11.00 4.40 -13.89
C ASN A 46 11.03 3.07 -13.12
N VAL A 47 10.08 2.85 -12.20
CA VAL A 47 10.01 1.62 -11.43
C VAL A 47 9.90 0.40 -12.35
N ASP A 48 10.58 -0.68 -11.96
CA ASP A 48 10.48 -1.96 -12.65
C ASP A 48 9.10 -2.60 -12.42
N GLU A 49 8.36 -2.86 -13.51
CA GLU A 49 7.00 -3.42 -13.45
C GLU A 49 6.96 -4.78 -12.74
N HIS A 50 8.01 -5.59 -12.85
CA HIS A 50 8.09 -6.88 -12.17
C HIS A 50 8.17 -6.73 -10.65
N SER A 51 8.84 -5.69 -10.17
CA SER A 51 8.93 -5.34 -8.75
C SER A 51 7.56 -4.91 -8.21
N VAL A 52 6.83 -4.07 -8.96
CA VAL A 52 5.46 -3.65 -8.61
C VAL A 52 4.50 -4.85 -8.60
N MET A 53 4.56 -5.71 -9.62
CA MET A 53 3.74 -6.92 -9.68
C MET A 53 4.03 -7.86 -8.52
N THR A 54 5.30 -8.02 -8.13
CA THR A 54 5.68 -8.85 -6.98
C THR A 54 4.98 -8.35 -5.71
N TYR A 55 5.02 -7.04 -5.46
CA TYR A 55 4.34 -6.45 -4.31
C TYR A 55 2.80 -6.64 -4.38
N LEU A 56 2.18 -6.28 -5.51
CA LEU A 56 0.73 -6.33 -5.68
C LEU A 56 0.16 -7.77 -5.67
N SER A 57 0.94 -8.76 -6.10
CA SER A 57 0.54 -10.18 -6.10
C SER A 57 0.31 -10.77 -4.71
N GLN A 58 0.71 -10.06 -3.65
CA GLN A 58 0.48 -10.46 -2.26
C GLN A 58 -0.95 -10.15 -1.80
N PHE A 59 -1.59 -9.12 -2.35
CA PHE A 59 -2.93 -8.66 -1.93
C PHE A 59 -4.03 -9.71 -2.08
N PRO A 60 -4.08 -10.56 -3.13
CA PRO A 60 -5.06 -11.65 -3.23
C PRO A 60 -5.01 -12.65 -2.05
N LYS A 61 -3.87 -12.78 -1.37
CA LYS A 61 -3.69 -13.66 -0.21
C LYS A 61 -3.81 -12.92 1.12
N ALA A 62 -3.89 -11.59 1.08
CA ALA A 62 -3.90 -10.75 2.25
C ALA A 62 -5.17 -10.97 3.07
N LYS A 63 -5.02 -11.00 4.40
CA LYS A 63 -6.12 -11.23 5.33
C LYS A 63 -6.13 -10.11 6.35
N LEU A 64 -7.32 -9.56 6.56
CA LEU A 64 -7.52 -8.55 7.59
C LEU A 64 -7.17 -9.13 8.96
N LYS A 65 -6.23 -8.50 9.67
CA LYS A 65 -5.87 -8.87 11.03
C LYS A 65 -7.00 -8.48 12.00
N PRO A 66 -7.26 -9.28 13.04
CA PRO A 66 -8.24 -8.94 14.07
C PRO A 66 -7.88 -7.60 14.75
N GLY A 67 -8.88 -6.74 14.96
CA GLY A 67 -8.69 -5.45 15.64
C GLY A 67 -8.25 -4.29 14.74
N ALA A 68 -8.26 -4.47 13.42
CA ALA A 68 -8.03 -3.38 12.48
C ALA A 68 -9.03 -2.22 12.71
N PRO A 69 -8.55 -0.96 12.77
CA PRO A 69 -9.40 0.21 12.85
C PRO A 69 -10.10 0.38 11.49
N LEU A 70 -11.36 -0.06 11.42
CA LEU A 70 -12.25 0.12 10.27
C LEU A 70 -13.30 1.18 10.54
#